data_AF-A0AA91KNG8-F1
#
_entry.id   AF-A0AA91KNG8-F1
#
_cell.length_a   1.000
_cell.length_b   1.000
_cell.length_c   1.000
_cell.angle_alpha   90.00
_cell.angle_beta   90.00
_cell.angle_gamma   90.00
#
_symmetry.space_group_name_H-M   'P 1'
#
loop_
_entity.id
_entity.type
_entity.pdbx_description
1 polymer ?
#
loop_
_entity_poly.entity_id
_entity_poly.type
_entity_poly.pdbx_seq_one_letter_code
_entity_poly.pdbx_strand_id
1 'polypeptide(L)'
;AIVGSVNKLYAVPAALLAFVLVIAFGVDMPADALAELSSALVPKPEFVMPSFTTPAMISIALPLFIVTMASQNIPGIAVMKVNGYDPTPGPLFATTGLFSMLSAPFGGHAVNLAAITAAMGAGADSHPDPARRYWSTIIAGIFYVIFGLLAGAVTTFVSLAPSILIEAVAGLALVGAFAGSAMAAFTEAKTREAAAITFLVTASGVSFGGISGAFWGLIAGGLMLALARFTRKKA
;
A
#
# COMPACT_ATOMS: atom_id res chain seq x y z
N ALA A 1 -9.39 -5.32 17.35
CA ALA A 1 -8.41 -5.49 18.44
C ALA A 1 -8.84 -6.55 19.44
N ILE A 2 -9.96 -6.35 20.16
CA ILE A 2 -10.45 -7.25 21.23
C ILE A 2 -10.72 -8.68 20.74
N VAL A 3 -11.45 -8.85 19.62
CA VAL A 3 -11.69 -10.20 19.07
C VAL A 3 -10.41 -10.83 18.55
N GLY A 4 -9.55 -10.03 17.91
CA GLY A 4 -8.27 -10.50 17.37
C GLY A 4 -7.26 -10.92 18.43
N SER A 5 -7.33 -10.39 19.66
CA SER A 5 -6.51 -10.86 20.78
C SER A 5 -6.98 -12.21 21.33
N VAL A 6 -8.25 -12.58 21.12
CA VAL A 6 -8.79 -13.89 21.50
C VAL A 6 -8.53 -14.91 20.37
N ASN A 7 -8.88 -14.54 19.13
CA ASN A 7 -8.64 -15.38 17.95
C ASN A 7 -8.51 -14.52 16.69
N LYS A 8 -7.34 -14.58 16.06
CA LYS A 8 -7.02 -13.79 14.85
C LYS A 8 -7.96 -14.10 13.68
N LEU A 9 -8.44 -15.34 13.55
CA LEU A 9 -9.32 -15.76 12.45
C LEU A 9 -10.69 -15.06 12.51
N TYR A 10 -11.19 -14.75 13.71
CA TYR A 10 -12.48 -14.08 13.89
C TYR A 10 -12.39 -12.55 13.85
N ALA A 11 -11.19 -11.98 13.77
CA ALA A 11 -11.01 -10.53 13.78
C ALA A 11 -11.72 -9.84 12.60
N VAL A 12 -11.59 -10.40 11.39
CA VAL A 12 -12.20 -9.84 10.17
C VAL A 12 -13.72 -10.07 10.15
N PRO A 13 -14.25 -11.29 10.39
CA PRO A 13 -15.70 -11.49 10.49
C PRO A 13 -16.37 -10.62 11.56
N ALA A 14 -15.75 -10.48 12.74
CA ALA A 14 -16.32 -9.65 13.80
C ALA A 14 -16.30 -8.15 13.46
N ALA A 15 -15.26 -7.68 12.77
CA ALA A 15 -15.23 -6.29 12.29
C ALA A 15 -16.32 -6.04 11.24
N LEU A 16 -16.52 -6.98 10.31
CA LEU A 16 -17.59 -6.91 9.32
C LEU A 16 -18.97 -6.92 9.99
N LEU A 17 -19.19 -7.82 10.97
CA LEU A 17 -20.44 -7.87 11.72
C LEU A 17 -20.70 -6.57 12.47
N ALA A 18 -19.70 -6.03 13.16
CA ALA A 18 -19.82 -4.74 13.85
C ALA A 18 -20.18 -3.62 12.86
N PHE A 19 -19.55 -3.60 11.69
CA PHE A 19 -19.85 -2.61 10.65
C PHE A 19 -21.30 -2.73 10.14
N VAL A 20 -21.77 -3.96 9.86
CA VAL A 20 -23.16 -4.23 9.46
C VAL A 20 -24.14 -3.76 10.54
N LEU A 21 -23.85 -4.02 11.82
CA LEU A 21 -24.71 -3.56 12.93
C LEU A 21 -24.75 -2.03 13.02
N VAL A 22 -23.61 -1.35 12.83
CA VAL A 22 -23.57 0.12 12.81
C VAL A 22 -24.41 0.69 11.68
N ILE A 23 -24.35 0.11 10.48
CA ILE A 23 -25.21 0.53 9.36
C ILE A 23 -26.68 0.25 9.68
N ALA A 24 -27.01 -0.97 10.13
CA ALA A 24 -28.39 -1.38 10.33
C ALA A 24 -29.12 -0.60 11.44
N PHE A 25 -28.41 -0.15 12.48
CA PHE A 25 -29.02 0.51 13.64
C PHE A 25 -28.65 1.99 13.80
N GLY A 26 -27.62 2.46 13.10
CA GLY A 26 -27.04 3.80 13.29
C GLY A 26 -27.08 4.71 12.06
N VAL A 27 -27.57 4.22 10.93
CA VAL A 27 -27.65 5.00 9.68
C VAL A 27 -29.05 4.90 9.10
N ASP A 28 -29.69 6.04 8.85
CA ASP A 28 -30.92 6.11 8.08
C ASP A 28 -30.63 5.73 6.63
N MET A 29 -31.09 4.55 6.21
CA MET A 29 -30.87 4.03 4.87
C MET A 29 -31.67 4.86 3.85
N PRO A 30 -31.00 5.40 2.80
CA PRO A 30 -31.70 5.96 1.65
C PRO A 30 -32.66 4.94 1.03
N ALA A 31 -33.83 5.39 0.55
CA ALA A 31 -34.84 4.51 -0.05
C ALA A 31 -34.33 3.76 -1.30
N ASP A 32 -33.30 4.29 -1.94
CA ASP A 32 -32.61 3.82 -3.14
C ASP A 32 -31.33 3.02 -2.85
N ALA A 33 -30.92 2.87 -1.59
CA ALA A 33 -29.66 2.20 -1.22
C ALA A 33 -29.53 0.76 -1.77
N LEU A 34 -30.64 0.00 -1.80
CA LEU A 34 -30.66 -1.35 -2.35
C LEU A 34 -30.55 -1.36 -3.88
N ALA A 35 -31.13 -0.37 -4.56
CA ALA A 35 -31.02 -0.22 -6.00
C ALA A 35 -29.58 0.17 -6.39
N GLU A 36 -28.97 1.09 -5.66
CA GLU A 36 -27.57 1.47 -5.82
C GLU A 36 -26.62 0.27 -5.65
N LEU A 37 -26.80 -0.51 -4.57
CA LEU A 37 -26.01 -1.72 -4.33
C LEU A 37 -26.17 -2.76 -5.44
N SER A 38 -27.39 -2.92 -5.97
CA SER A 38 -27.65 -3.83 -7.08
C SER A 38 -26.95 -3.41 -8.36
N SER A 39 -26.85 -2.09 -8.61
CA SER A 39 -26.15 -1.53 -9.76
C SER A 39 -24.63 -1.63 -9.64
N ALA A 40 -24.11 -1.60 -8.40
CA ALA A 40 -22.69 -1.70 -8.08
C ALA A 40 -22.12 -3.13 -8.17
N LEU A 41 -22.98 -4.16 -8.26
CA LEU A 41 -22.58 -5.55 -8.48
C LEU A 41 -21.98 -5.80 -9.87
N VAL A 42 -22.24 -4.92 -10.83
CA VAL A 42 -21.68 -5.00 -12.19
C VAL A 42 -20.68 -3.85 -12.36
N PRO A 43 -19.37 -4.10 -12.22
CA PRO A 43 -18.35 -3.08 -12.45
C PRO A 43 -18.44 -2.54 -13.87
N LYS A 44 -18.55 -1.22 -14.00
CA LYS A 44 -18.47 -0.56 -15.31
C LYS A 44 -17.01 -0.16 -15.54
N PRO A 45 -16.38 -0.60 -16.64
CA PRO A 45 -15.03 -0.14 -16.95
C PRO A 45 -15.08 1.34 -17.29
N GLU A 46 -14.42 2.16 -16.48
CA GLU A 46 -14.25 3.58 -16.73
C GLU A 46 -12.84 3.84 -17.24
N PHE A 47 -12.76 4.58 -18.34
CA PHE A 47 -11.48 5.02 -18.90
C PHE A 47 -11.07 6.34 -18.28
N VAL A 48 -9.95 6.34 -17.57
CA VAL A 48 -9.33 7.50 -16.93
C VAL A 48 -8.19 7.98 -17.81
N MET A 49 -8.37 9.10 -18.52
CA MET A 49 -7.32 9.64 -19.38
C MET A 49 -6.12 10.13 -18.55
N PRO A 50 -4.89 9.61 -18.77
CA PRO A 50 -3.73 10.05 -18.00
C PRO A 50 -3.41 11.52 -18.26
N SER A 51 -3.34 12.33 -17.20
CA SER A 51 -2.88 13.72 -17.25
C SER A 51 -1.47 13.83 -16.69
N PHE A 52 -0.52 14.30 -17.49
CA PHE A 52 0.87 14.47 -17.06
C PHE A 52 1.09 15.90 -16.58
N THR A 53 1.51 16.06 -15.32
CA THR A 53 1.87 17.37 -14.77
C THR A 53 3.20 17.28 -14.02
N THR A 54 4.06 18.27 -14.21
CA THR A 54 5.35 18.36 -13.51
C THR A 54 5.18 18.36 -11.99
N PRO A 55 4.20 19.09 -11.39
CA PRO A 55 3.96 19.03 -9.95
C PRO A 55 3.60 17.63 -9.46
N ALA A 56 2.75 16.87 -10.15
CA ALA A 56 2.41 15.50 -9.74
C ALA A 56 3.59 14.53 -9.91
N MET A 57 4.39 14.70 -10.97
CA MET A 57 5.61 13.90 -11.18
C MET A 57 6.59 14.06 -10.02
N ILE A 58 6.84 15.29 -9.58
CA ILE A 58 7.81 15.58 -8.51
C ILE A 58 7.22 15.27 -7.13
N SER A 59 5.96 15.60 -6.90
CA SER A 59 5.33 15.51 -5.57
C SER A 59 4.80 14.13 -5.21
N ILE A 60 4.44 13.33 -6.22
CA ILE A 60 3.75 12.06 -6.03
C ILE A 60 4.56 10.93 -6.67
N ALA A 61 4.79 10.99 -7.98
CA ALA A 61 5.38 9.87 -8.70
C ALA A 61 6.80 9.53 -8.22
N LEU A 62 7.67 10.54 -8.06
CA LEU A 62 9.04 10.33 -7.60
C LEU A 62 9.12 9.83 -6.15
N PRO A 63 8.43 10.43 -5.15
CA PRO A 63 8.40 9.91 -3.80
C PRO A 63 7.84 8.49 -3.72
N LEU A 64 6.72 8.21 -4.40
CA LEU A 64 6.14 6.86 -4.41
C LEU A 64 7.06 5.85 -5.08
N PHE A 65 7.74 6.22 -6.16
CA PHE A 65 8.74 5.35 -6.80
C PHE A 65 9.87 5.00 -5.83
N ILE A 66 10.46 6.00 -5.16
CA ILE A 66 11.55 5.78 -4.19
C ILE A 66 11.09 4.87 -3.06
N VAL A 67 9.93 5.16 -2.47
CA VAL A 67 9.37 4.36 -1.37
C VAL A 67 9.10 2.93 -1.84
N THR A 68 8.49 2.77 -3.02
CA THR A 68 8.21 1.45 -3.60
C THR A 68 9.48 0.65 -3.84
N MET A 69 10.54 1.29 -4.35
CA MET A 69 11.82 0.63 -4.57
C MET A 69 12.44 0.17 -3.26
N ALA A 70 12.44 1.05 -2.26
CA ALA A 70 13.07 0.80 -0.96
C ALA A 70 12.33 -0.23 -0.10
N SER A 71 10.99 -0.16 -0.03
CA SER A 71 10.19 -0.97 0.90
C SER A 71 9.66 -2.26 0.28
N GLN A 72 9.51 -2.33 -1.05
CA GLN A 72 8.86 -3.44 -1.72
C GLN A 72 9.79 -4.16 -2.69
N ASN A 73 10.31 -3.46 -3.69
CA ASN A 73 11.07 -4.11 -4.77
C ASN A 73 12.42 -4.69 -4.30
N ILE A 74 13.21 -3.95 -3.52
CA ILE A 74 14.49 -4.44 -3.00
C ILE A 74 14.27 -5.61 -2.02
N PRO A 75 13.40 -5.50 -0.99
CA PRO A 75 13.11 -6.63 -0.11
C PRO A 75 12.51 -7.82 -0.85
N GLY A 76 11.65 -7.58 -1.86
CA GLY A 76 11.07 -8.64 -2.70
C GLY A 76 12.13 -9.46 -3.43
N ILE A 77 13.13 -8.81 -4.03
CA ILE A 77 14.28 -9.52 -4.65
C ILE A 77 15.05 -10.32 -3.59
N ALA A 78 15.32 -9.72 -2.42
CA ALA A 78 16.04 -10.40 -1.34
C ALA A 78 15.29 -11.66 -0.88
N VAL A 79 13.97 -11.58 -0.74
CA VAL A 79 13.10 -12.73 -0.41
C VAL A 79 13.19 -13.83 -1.47
N MET A 80 13.14 -13.48 -2.75
CA MET A 80 13.30 -14.45 -3.84
C MET A 80 14.65 -15.17 -3.75
N LYS A 81 15.74 -14.42 -3.51
CA LYS A 81 17.09 -14.97 -3.35
C LYS A 81 17.22 -15.91 -2.15
N VAL A 82 16.65 -15.53 -1.00
CA VAL A 82 16.64 -16.39 0.20
C VAL A 82 15.88 -17.70 -0.05
N ASN A 83 14.87 -17.70 -0.92
CA ASN A 83 14.13 -18.89 -1.31
C ASN A 83 14.73 -19.66 -2.50
N GLY A 84 15.97 -19.32 -2.91
CA GLY A 84 16.69 -20.04 -3.97
C GLY A 84 16.37 -19.61 -5.39
N TYR A 85 15.66 -18.49 -5.59
CA TYR A 85 15.41 -17.90 -6.90
C TYR A 85 16.32 -16.69 -7.13
N ASP A 86 17.00 -16.61 -8.27
CA ASP A 86 17.84 -15.46 -8.62
C ASP A 86 17.26 -14.67 -9.81
N PRO A 87 16.15 -13.94 -9.63
CA PRO A 87 15.56 -13.16 -10.69
C PRO A 87 16.44 -11.95 -11.03
N THR A 88 16.63 -11.68 -12.33
CA THR A 88 17.29 -10.46 -12.79
C THR A 88 16.40 -9.24 -12.48
N PRO A 89 16.85 -8.27 -11.65
CA PRO A 89 15.97 -7.19 -11.18
C PRO A 89 15.46 -6.26 -12.29
N GLY A 90 16.31 -5.94 -13.28
CA GLY A 90 15.96 -5.00 -14.36
C GLY A 90 14.71 -5.42 -15.14
N PRO A 91 14.69 -6.62 -15.76
CA PRO A 91 13.50 -7.14 -16.43
C PRO A 91 12.28 -7.21 -15.53
N LEU A 92 12.44 -7.62 -14.27
CA LEU A 92 11.32 -7.73 -13.32
C LEU A 92 10.69 -6.36 -13.05
N PHE A 93 11.49 -5.33 -12.78
CA PHE A 93 10.98 -3.97 -12.58
C PHE A 93 10.38 -3.36 -13.84
N ALA A 94 10.93 -3.70 -15.02
CA ALA A 94 10.33 -3.29 -16.30
C ALA A 94 8.94 -3.91 -16.50
N THR A 95 8.75 -5.19 -16.15
CA THR A 95 7.43 -5.83 -16.23
C THR A 95 6.41 -5.18 -15.29
N THR A 96 6.76 -4.91 -14.03
CA THR A 96 5.86 -4.22 -13.10
C THR A 96 5.53 -2.79 -13.55
N GLY A 97 6.51 -2.09 -14.16
CA GLY A 97 6.29 -0.79 -14.77
C GLY A 97 5.32 -0.84 -15.95
N LEU A 98 5.46 -1.84 -16.82
CA LEU A 98 4.52 -2.07 -17.93
C LEU A 98 3.10 -2.33 -17.43
N PHE A 99 2.93 -3.19 -16.42
CA PHE A 99 1.61 -3.42 -15.81
C PHE A 99 1.05 -2.15 -15.17
N SER A 100 1.89 -1.33 -14.52
CA SER A 100 1.45 -0.02 -13.99
C SER A 100 0.92 0.87 -15.11
N MET A 101 1.66 1.01 -16.21
CA MET A 101 1.23 1.80 -17.37
C MET A 101 -0.05 1.29 -18.01
N LEU A 102 -0.21 -0.03 -18.13
CA LEU A 102 -1.42 -0.65 -18.69
C LEU A 102 -2.63 -0.48 -17.77
N SER A 103 -2.41 -0.47 -16.45
CA SER A 103 -3.48 -0.30 -15.46
C SER A 103 -3.92 1.15 -15.26
N ALA A 104 -3.04 2.12 -15.52
CA ALA A 104 -3.31 3.54 -15.25
C ALA A 104 -4.57 4.09 -15.95
N PRO A 105 -4.86 3.77 -17.23
CA PRO A 105 -6.10 4.21 -17.88
C PRO A 105 -7.38 3.60 -17.29
N PHE A 106 -7.27 2.65 -16.37
CA PHE A 106 -8.40 2.02 -15.67
C PHE A 106 -8.42 2.41 -14.19
N GLY A 107 -7.73 3.49 -13.80
CA GLY A 107 -7.60 3.92 -12.40
C GLY A 107 -6.61 3.07 -11.57
N GLY A 108 -5.83 2.21 -12.23
CA GLY A 108 -4.83 1.39 -11.60
C GLY A 108 -3.70 2.21 -10.96
N HIS A 109 -3.20 1.72 -9.82
CA HIS A 109 -2.07 2.30 -9.09
C HIS A 109 -0.77 1.54 -9.40
N ALA A 110 0.35 2.01 -8.84
CA ALA A 110 1.66 1.42 -9.08
C ALA A 110 1.72 -0.08 -8.73
N VAL A 111 2.06 -0.91 -9.72
CA VAL A 111 2.34 -2.34 -9.58
C VAL A 111 3.80 -2.53 -9.21
N ASN A 112 4.07 -3.38 -8.22
CA ASN A 112 5.41 -3.64 -7.69
C ASN A 112 5.49 -5.05 -7.06
N LEU A 113 6.68 -5.44 -6.59
CA LEU A 113 6.85 -6.71 -5.88
C LEU A 113 6.32 -6.63 -4.46
N ALA A 114 5.32 -7.43 -4.12
CA ALA A 114 4.85 -7.54 -2.74
C ALA A 114 5.78 -8.47 -1.93
N ALA A 115 6.75 -7.92 -1.19
CA ALA A 115 7.77 -8.72 -0.51
C ALA A 115 7.20 -9.78 0.45
N ILE A 116 6.15 -9.45 1.19
CA ILE A 116 5.47 -10.38 2.12
C ILE A 116 4.78 -11.52 1.34
N THR A 117 4.01 -11.17 0.31
CA THR A 117 3.33 -12.15 -0.54
C THR A 117 4.31 -13.03 -1.29
N ALA A 118 5.41 -12.46 -1.77
CA ALA A 118 6.49 -13.19 -2.40
C ALA A 118 7.10 -14.22 -1.43
N ALA A 119 7.26 -13.87 -0.15
CA ALA A 119 7.79 -14.81 0.85
C ALA A 119 6.85 -16.01 1.06
N MET A 120 5.54 -15.76 1.13
CA MET A 120 4.53 -16.82 1.25
C MET A 120 4.49 -17.72 0.01
N GLY A 121 4.51 -17.10 -1.18
CA GLY A 121 4.44 -17.82 -2.46
C GLY A 121 5.72 -18.59 -2.80
N ALA A 122 6.89 -18.07 -2.42
CA ALA A 122 8.19 -18.68 -2.70
C ALA A 122 8.60 -19.78 -1.71
N GLY A 123 7.94 -19.84 -0.54
CA GLY A 123 8.23 -20.80 0.52
C GLY A 123 7.81 -22.25 0.20
N ALA A 124 8.39 -23.21 0.93
CA ALA A 124 8.11 -24.63 0.74
C ALA A 124 6.65 -25.02 1.01
N ASP A 125 5.93 -24.24 1.81
CA ASP A 125 4.50 -24.43 2.11
C ASP A 125 3.60 -24.25 0.88
N SER A 126 4.06 -23.52 -0.14
CA SER A 126 3.30 -23.32 -1.39
C SER A 126 3.29 -24.57 -2.27
N HIS A 127 4.44 -25.23 -2.42
CA HIS A 127 4.58 -26.48 -3.16
C HIS A 127 5.96 -27.13 -2.86
N PRO A 128 6.06 -28.47 -2.75
CA PRO A 128 7.34 -29.16 -2.53
C PRO A 128 8.38 -28.88 -3.64
N ASP A 129 7.97 -28.97 -4.90
CA ASP A 129 8.78 -28.63 -6.08
C ASP A 129 8.88 -27.09 -6.26
N PRO A 130 10.09 -26.49 -6.14
CA PRO A 130 10.32 -25.06 -6.35
C PRO A 130 9.90 -24.55 -7.73
N ALA A 131 9.96 -25.39 -8.77
CA ALA A 131 9.56 -24.98 -10.13
C ALA A 131 8.04 -24.80 -10.28
N ARG A 132 7.25 -25.26 -9.30
CA ARG A 132 5.78 -25.23 -9.32
C ARG A 132 5.16 -24.28 -8.30
N ARG A 133 5.96 -23.63 -7.46
CA ARG A 133 5.46 -22.71 -6.43
C ARG A 133 4.70 -21.50 -6.99
N TYR A 134 4.94 -21.13 -8.25
CA TYR A 134 4.23 -20.04 -8.93
C TYR A 134 2.70 -20.24 -8.98
N TRP A 135 2.21 -21.48 -8.86
CA TRP A 135 0.76 -21.77 -8.84
C TRP A 135 0.05 -21.09 -7.67
N SER A 136 0.69 -20.96 -6.50
CA SER A 136 0.08 -20.27 -5.36
C SER A 136 -0.21 -18.81 -5.69
N THR A 137 0.73 -18.14 -6.37
CA THR A 137 0.57 -16.75 -6.83
C THR A 137 -0.49 -16.64 -7.94
N ILE A 138 -0.57 -17.59 -8.87
CA ILE A 138 -1.62 -17.61 -9.91
C ILE A 138 -3.00 -17.71 -9.27
N ILE A 139 -3.18 -18.66 -8.35
CA ILE A 139 -4.45 -18.88 -7.66
C ILE A 139 -4.81 -17.64 -6.83
N ALA A 140 -3.85 -17.07 -6.09
CA ALA A 140 -4.06 -15.82 -5.36
C ALA A 140 -4.48 -14.68 -6.29
N GLY A 141 -3.86 -14.56 -7.47
CA GLY A 141 -4.23 -13.57 -8.49
C GLY A 141 -5.66 -13.76 -9.00
N ILE A 142 -6.09 -15.00 -9.25
CA ILE A 142 -7.47 -15.30 -9.64
C ILE A 142 -8.45 -14.85 -8.54
N PHE A 143 -8.17 -15.19 -7.27
CA PHE A 143 -9.02 -14.75 -6.17
C PHE A 143 -9.01 -13.23 -5.99
N TYR A 144 -7.87 -12.55 -6.22
CA TYR A 144 -7.80 -11.09 -6.21
C TYR A 144 -8.64 -10.46 -7.31
N VAL A 145 -8.68 -11.06 -8.52
CA VAL A 145 -9.58 -10.60 -9.58
C VAL A 145 -11.03 -10.79 -9.17
N ILE A 146 -11.40 -11.96 -8.63
CA ILE A 146 -12.77 -12.23 -8.15
C ILE A 146 -13.18 -11.23 -7.06
N PHE A 147 -12.33 -11.01 -6.05
CA PHE A 147 -12.61 -10.03 -4.99
C PHE A 147 -12.62 -8.60 -5.52
N GLY A 148 -11.77 -8.27 -6.51
CA GLY A 148 -11.77 -6.99 -7.19
C GLY A 148 -13.07 -6.70 -7.93
N LEU A 149 -13.70 -7.71 -8.54
CA LEU A 149 -15.02 -7.56 -9.16
C LEU A 149 -16.13 -7.26 -8.13
N LEU A 150 -15.94 -7.67 -6.88
CA LEU A 150 -16.84 -7.34 -5.77
C LEU A 150 -16.52 -5.98 -5.12
N ALA A 151 -15.47 -5.29 -5.56
CA ALA A 151 -15.04 -4.04 -4.94
C ALA A 151 -16.13 -2.97 -5.01
N GLY A 152 -16.87 -2.86 -6.12
CA GLY A 152 -17.98 -1.92 -6.26
C GLY A 152 -19.05 -2.09 -5.19
N ALA A 153 -19.50 -3.33 -4.96
CA ALA A 153 -20.46 -3.65 -3.91
C ALA A 153 -19.92 -3.30 -2.52
N VAL A 154 -18.64 -3.60 -2.24
CA VAL A 154 -18.00 -3.28 -0.97
C VAL A 154 -17.88 -1.76 -0.79
N THR A 155 -17.45 -1.01 -1.80
CA THR A 155 -17.31 0.45 -1.71
C THR A 155 -18.64 1.15 -1.53
N THR A 156 -19.70 0.73 -2.25
CA THR A 156 -21.05 1.28 -2.12
C THR A 156 -21.63 0.96 -0.74
N PHE A 157 -21.41 -0.25 -0.23
CA PHE A 157 -21.83 -0.60 1.13
C PHE A 157 -21.09 0.23 2.18
N VAL A 158 -19.77 0.43 2.02
CA VAL A 158 -18.97 1.23 2.94
C VAL A 158 -19.37 2.71 2.90
N SER A 159 -19.73 3.26 1.73
CA SER A 159 -20.16 4.66 1.58
C SER A 159 -21.51 4.99 2.24
N LEU A 160 -22.27 3.98 2.67
CA LEU A 160 -23.46 4.21 3.52
C LEU A 160 -23.07 4.74 4.91
N ALA A 161 -21.85 4.43 5.38
CA ALA A 161 -21.39 4.96 6.66
C ALA A 161 -21.00 6.45 6.52
N PRO A 162 -21.21 7.27 7.57
CA PRO A 162 -20.69 8.63 7.62
C PRO A 162 -19.20 8.70 7.28
N SER A 163 -18.79 9.67 6.45
CA SER A 163 -17.40 9.81 5.98
C SER A 163 -16.38 9.86 7.12
N ILE A 164 -16.73 10.51 8.23
CA ILE A 164 -15.91 10.58 9.44
C ILE A 164 -15.58 9.19 10.03
N LEU A 165 -16.52 8.23 9.95
CA LEU A 165 -16.27 6.86 10.42
C LEU A 165 -15.33 6.11 9.48
N ILE A 166 -15.46 6.32 8.17
CA ILE A 166 -14.57 5.73 7.16
C ILE A 166 -13.14 6.23 7.38
N GLU A 167 -12.97 7.55 7.52
CA GLU A 167 -11.67 8.18 7.78
C GLU A 167 -11.07 7.72 9.12
N ALA A 168 -11.86 7.66 10.18
CA ALA A 168 -11.41 7.23 11.50
C ALA A 168 -10.97 5.75 11.49
N VAL A 169 -11.73 4.86 10.84
CA VAL A 169 -11.39 3.43 10.73
C VAL A 169 -10.16 3.24 9.85
N ALA A 170 -10.07 3.96 8.73
CA ALA A 170 -8.89 3.93 7.86
C ALA A 170 -7.64 4.41 8.61
N GLY A 171 -7.74 5.52 9.34
CA GLY A 171 -6.67 6.04 10.20
C GLY A 171 -6.25 5.03 11.27
N LEU A 172 -7.22 4.43 11.98
CA LEU A 172 -6.96 3.40 12.99
C LEU A 172 -6.27 2.17 12.40
N ALA A 173 -6.66 1.73 11.20
CA ALA A 173 -6.02 0.62 10.49
C ALA A 173 -4.55 0.93 10.15
N LEU A 174 -4.21 2.19 9.91
CA LEU A 174 -2.85 2.64 9.60
C LEU A 174 -1.96 2.81 10.84
N VAL A 175 -2.51 2.89 12.07
CA VAL A 175 -1.72 3.10 13.30
C VAL A 175 -0.63 2.03 13.48
N GLY A 176 -0.95 0.77 13.25
CA GLY A 176 0.02 -0.32 13.39
C GLY A 176 1.14 -0.25 12.34
N ALA A 177 0.79 0.04 11.09
CA ALA A 177 1.75 0.24 10.01
C ALA A 177 2.65 1.45 10.27
N PHE A 178 2.08 2.55 10.76
CA PHE A 178 2.81 3.74 11.18
C PHE A 178 3.77 3.42 12.32
N ALA A 179 3.30 2.81 13.41
CA ALA A 179 4.12 2.46 14.56
C ALA A 179 5.29 1.55 14.18
N GLY A 180 5.04 0.52 13.37
CA GLY A 180 6.09 -0.37 12.86
C GLY A 180 7.10 0.35 11.98
N SER A 181 6.63 1.21 11.06
CA SER A 181 7.50 1.98 10.17
C SER A 181 8.34 3.01 10.93
N ALA A 182 7.76 3.67 11.94
CA ALA A 182 8.46 4.62 12.80
C ALA A 182 9.53 3.92 13.63
N MET A 183 9.19 2.80 14.29
CA MET A 183 10.16 1.96 15.00
C MET A 183 11.34 1.57 14.11
N ALA A 184 11.06 1.07 12.90
CA ALA A 184 12.10 0.69 11.95
C ALA A 184 12.97 1.88 11.52
N ALA A 185 12.35 3.02 11.20
CA ALA A 185 13.06 4.23 10.77
C ALA A 185 14.00 4.80 11.85
N PHE A 186 13.63 4.68 13.12
CA PHE A 186 14.42 5.16 14.26
C PHE A 186 15.32 4.10 14.89
N THR A 187 15.35 2.86 14.37
CA THR A 187 16.18 1.79 14.96
C THR A 187 17.65 2.20 14.93
N GLU A 188 18.15 2.65 13.78
CA GLU A 188 19.57 2.89 13.59
C GLU A 188 20.04 4.27 14.06
N ALA A 189 20.81 4.29 15.17
CA ALA A 189 21.30 5.52 15.79
C ALA A 189 22.01 6.46 14.82
N LYS A 190 22.71 5.89 13.84
CA LYS A 190 23.47 6.63 12.83
C LYS A 190 22.61 7.44 11.86
N THR A 191 21.33 7.10 11.68
CA THR A 191 20.41 7.69 10.71
C THR A 191 19.15 8.31 11.34
N ARG A 192 19.00 8.26 12.67
CA ARG A 192 17.83 8.77 13.41
C ARG A 192 17.50 10.22 13.10
N GLU A 193 18.50 11.10 13.09
CA GLU A 193 18.28 12.52 12.80
C GLU A 193 17.72 12.73 11.39
N ALA A 194 18.29 12.04 10.39
CA ALA A 194 17.78 12.09 9.02
C ALA A 194 16.33 11.57 8.94
N ALA A 195 16.02 10.47 9.63
CA ALA A 195 14.66 9.93 9.70
C ALA A 195 13.68 10.93 10.38
N ALA A 196 14.09 11.59 11.46
CA ALA A 196 13.31 12.62 12.13
C ALA A 196 13.00 13.79 11.19
N ILE A 197 14.01 14.29 10.48
CA ILE A 197 13.84 15.40 9.54
C ILE A 197 12.92 15.01 8.38
N THR A 198 13.09 13.80 7.80
CA THR A 198 12.16 13.29 6.77
C THR A 198 10.73 13.31 7.29
N PHE A 199 10.51 12.72 8.48
CA PHE A 199 9.18 12.59 9.05
C PHE A 199 8.55 13.94 9.34
N LEU A 200 9.25 14.84 10.04
CA LEU A 200 8.72 16.15 10.43
C LEU A 200 8.38 17.01 9.22
N VAL A 201 9.24 17.03 8.19
CA VAL A 201 8.98 17.81 6.96
C VAL A 201 7.80 17.21 6.19
N THR A 202 7.73 15.88 6.04
CA THR A 202 6.59 15.24 5.36
C THR A 202 5.28 15.41 6.13
N ALA A 203 5.29 15.28 7.46
CA ALA A 203 4.10 15.41 8.29
C ALA A 203 3.62 16.86 8.49
N SER A 204 4.48 17.85 8.23
CA SER A 204 4.14 19.27 8.44
C SER A 204 3.04 19.82 7.52
N GLY A 205 2.69 19.10 6.44
CA GLY A 205 1.72 19.56 5.46
C GLY A 205 2.19 20.74 4.59
N VAL A 206 3.43 21.20 4.75
CA VAL A 206 3.96 22.32 3.97
C VAL A 206 4.08 21.96 2.50
N SER A 207 3.69 22.89 1.64
CA SER A 207 3.92 22.82 0.20
C SER A 207 4.76 24.01 -0.24
N PHE A 208 5.86 23.76 -0.95
CA PHE A 208 6.70 24.81 -1.52
C PHE A 208 6.73 24.66 -3.04
N GLY A 209 6.43 25.75 -3.78
CA GLY A 209 6.40 25.74 -5.24
C GLY A 209 5.35 24.79 -5.85
N GLY A 210 4.24 24.55 -5.15
CA GLY A 210 3.23 23.57 -5.55
C GLY A 210 3.66 22.10 -5.37
N ILE A 211 4.78 21.86 -4.69
CA ILE A 211 5.31 20.53 -4.40
C ILE A 211 5.03 20.14 -2.95
N SER A 212 4.52 18.93 -2.76
CA SER A 212 4.11 18.43 -1.44
C SER A 212 5.29 18.15 -0.50
N GLY A 213 5.02 18.13 0.80
CA GLY A 213 5.99 17.79 1.84
C GLY A 213 6.57 16.37 1.74
N ALA A 214 5.94 15.46 0.99
CA ALA A 214 6.48 14.12 0.75
C ALA A 214 7.82 14.18 -0.01
N PHE A 215 7.89 14.99 -1.06
CA PHE A 215 9.13 15.23 -1.79
C PHE A 215 10.15 15.98 -0.92
N TRP A 216 9.75 17.08 -0.30
CA TRP A 216 10.65 17.90 0.50
C TRP A 216 11.20 17.17 1.72
N GLY A 217 10.43 16.26 2.33
CA GLY A 217 10.93 15.42 3.42
C GLY A 217 12.00 14.46 2.98
N LEU A 218 11.86 13.82 1.81
CA LEU A 218 12.91 12.98 1.25
C LEU A 218 14.19 13.77 0.96
N ILE A 219 14.06 14.99 0.42
CA ILE A 219 15.21 15.87 0.18
C ILE A 219 15.87 16.29 1.49
N ALA A 220 15.11 16.81 2.44
CA ALA A 220 15.63 17.30 3.71
C ALA A 220 16.31 16.18 4.52
N GLY A 221 15.68 15.01 4.63
CA GLY A 221 16.28 13.86 5.29
C GLY A 221 17.48 13.30 4.54
N GLY A 222 17.44 13.26 3.20
CA GLY A 222 18.56 12.85 2.37
C GLY A 222 19.78 13.76 2.53
N LEU A 223 19.57 15.07 2.57
CA LEU A 223 20.61 16.06 2.85
C LEU A 223 21.18 15.91 4.26
N MET A 224 20.32 15.69 5.26
CA MET A 224 20.76 15.45 6.63
C MET A 224 21.61 14.17 6.73
N LEU A 225 21.19 13.10 6.04
CA LEU A 225 21.94 11.86 5.96
C LEU A 225 23.31 12.06 5.29
N ALA A 226 23.37 12.84 4.22
CA ALA A 226 24.61 13.16 3.52
C ALA A 226 25.56 13.98 4.40
N LEU A 227 25.04 15.00 5.08
CA LEU A 227 25.79 15.84 6.02
C LEU A 227 26.38 15.00 7.15
N ALA A 228 25.57 14.15 7.80
CA ALA A 228 26.01 13.27 8.89
C ALA A 228 27.09 12.27 8.45
N ARG A 229 27.04 11.79 7.20
CA ARG A 229 28.09 10.93 6.62
C ARG A 229 29.38 11.71 6.35
N PHE A 230 29.27 12.94 5.86
CA PHE A 230 30.42 13.78 5.55
C PHE A 230 31.19 14.21 6.80
N THR A 231 30.49 14.59 7.87
CA THR A 231 31.11 15.00 9.14
C THR A 231 31.81 13.84 9.83
N ARG A 232 31.21 12.64 9.83
CA ARG A 232 31.84 11.42 10.38
C ARG A 232 33.07 10.96 9.62
N LYS A 233 33.16 11.20 8.31
CA LYS A 233 34.35 10.85 7.52
C LYS A 233 35.56 11.75 7.85
N LYS A 234 35.32 12.92 8.43
CA LYS A 234 36.35 13.89 8.82
C LYS A 234 36.83 13.75 10.27
N ALA A 235 36.08 13.02 11.10
CA ALA A 235 36.43 12.70 12.49
C ALA A 235 37.18 11.36 12.54
#